data_AF-A0A5N4E4H4-F1
#
_entry.id   AF-A0A5N4E4H4-F1
#
_cell.length_a   1.000
_cell.length_b   1.000
_cell.length_c   1.000
_cell.angle_alpha   90.00
_cell.angle_beta   90.00
_cell.angle_gamma   90.00
#
_symmetry.space_group_name_H-M   'P 1'
#
loop_
_entity.id
_entity.type
_entity.pdbx_description
1 polymer ?
#
loop_
_entity_poly.entity_id
_entity_poly.type
_entity_poly.pdbx_seq_one_letter_code
_entity_poly.pdbx_strand_id
1 'polypeptide(L)'
;MALTVHFEEAATAQERSKVSKIGAFCCGLSLCNQHTIVLYVLCIVPWILFQLLKEKELSLGALWKLGLYFSAGLLPYTYLPVSSYLNQARWTWGDQTTLLGFLTHFLREEYGTFSLAKSEVGSSMSEILLVKLRFSNDKYEDRTLLQHSSPCSLGKYMFSKKVERFWMQSNAVVAVLAGVGLPALVSESNRVLNTSGLQCLEWLSATLFVIYQIYSNYRICDQSTNYVIDKFAKNLLASVPHDAIILLRGDLPGNSLRYMHYCEGLRPDISLVDQEMMTYEWYLPKVAKHLPGVKFPGNQWNPVEGILPSGMVTFNLYRFLEINKQFDPSSWESVANEEMWQAREHFVLYKEIVYLQKEHPVNWHKNYAIACERMLRLREGGADPEVLLSETIRHFRLYTQKARNDPQLADVSVALKHLRKELQSLRNRRNV
;
A
#
# COMPACT_ATOMS: atom_id res chain seq x y z
N MET A 1 -13.98 18.58 -13.76
CA MET A 1 -13.82 20.02 -13.47
C MET A 1 -13.86 20.83 -14.76
N ALA A 2 -12.77 20.95 -15.55
CA ALA A 2 -12.79 21.76 -16.78
C ALA A 2 -13.91 21.38 -17.77
N LEU A 3 -14.09 20.08 -18.05
CA LEU A 3 -15.17 19.59 -18.91
C LEU A 3 -16.58 19.84 -18.32
N THR A 4 -16.69 19.90 -17.00
CA THR A 4 -17.94 20.17 -16.29
C THR A 4 -18.34 21.64 -16.47
N VAL A 5 -17.36 22.56 -16.39
CA VAL A 5 -17.55 23.99 -16.65
C VAL A 5 -17.92 24.22 -18.12
N HIS A 6 -17.14 23.64 -19.05
CA HIS A 6 -17.46 23.74 -20.48
C HIS A 6 -18.83 23.15 -20.85
N PHE A 7 -19.30 22.14 -20.11
CA PHE A 7 -20.64 21.60 -20.33
C PHE A 7 -21.72 22.59 -19.89
N GLU A 8 -21.53 23.28 -18.76
CA GLU A 8 -22.46 24.29 -18.26
C GLU A 8 -22.49 25.55 -19.16
N GLU A 9 -21.33 25.95 -19.68
CA GLU A 9 -21.19 27.10 -20.59
C GLU A 9 -21.65 26.80 -22.03
N ALA A 10 -21.89 25.54 -22.39
CA ALA A 10 -22.25 25.15 -23.74
C ALA A 10 -23.65 25.67 -24.11
N ALA A 11 -23.70 26.59 -25.08
CA ALA A 11 -24.93 27.21 -25.54
C ALA A 11 -25.79 26.26 -26.38
N THR A 12 -25.16 25.37 -27.15
CA THR A 12 -25.87 24.50 -28.11
C THR A 12 -25.96 23.04 -27.68
N ALA A 13 -27.02 22.35 -28.12
CA ALA A 13 -27.20 20.90 -27.92
C ALA A 13 -26.03 20.08 -28.50
N GLN A 14 -25.47 20.54 -29.62
CA GLN A 14 -24.35 19.87 -30.28
C GLN A 14 -23.07 19.97 -29.46
N GLU A 15 -22.80 21.14 -28.87
CA GLU A 15 -21.66 21.33 -27.96
C GLU A 15 -21.83 20.51 -26.68
N ARG A 16 -23.00 20.57 -26.03
CA ARG A 16 -23.30 19.73 -24.85
C ARG A 16 -23.07 18.26 -25.15
N SER A 17 -23.61 17.76 -26.27
CA SER A 17 -23.40 16.37 -26.72
C SER A 17 -21.93 16.04 -26.95
N LYS A 18 -21.14 16.95 -27.54
CA LYS A 18 -19.71 16.76 -27.76
C LYS A 18 -18.95 16.70 -26.44
N VAL A 19 -19.19 17.64 -25.54
CA VAL A 19 -18.53 17.72 -24.24
C VAL A 19 -18.88 16.51 -23.37
N SER A 20 -20.14 16.06 -23.36
CA SER A 20 -20.53 14.85 -22.61
C SER A 20 -19.84 13.58 -23.11
N LYS A 21 -19.61 13.43 -24.43
CA LYS A 21 -18.89 12.28 -25.00
C LYS A 21 -17.42 12.28 -24.60
N ILE A 22 -16.76 13.45 -24.69
CA ILE A 22 -15.39 13.62 -24.23
C ILE A 22 -15.31 13.35 -22.72
N GLY A 23 -16.26 13.88 -21.95
CA GLY A 23 -16.39 13.64 -20.52
C GLY A 23 -16.54 12.16 -20.19
N ALA A 24 -17.40 11.42 -20.90
CA ALA A 24 -17.59 9.98 -20.72
C ALA A 24 -16.29 9.20 -20.99
N PHE A 25 -15.60 9.50 -22.09
CA PHE A 25 -14.29 8.92 -22.39
C PHE A 25 -13.26 9.22 -21.30
N CYS A 26 -13.15 10.47 -20.86
CA CYS A 26 -12.25 10.86 -19.79
C CYS A 26 -12.59 10.19 -18.46
N CYS A 27 -13.87 9.96 -18.15
CA CYS A 27 -14.27 9.22 -16.94
C CYS A 27 -13.77 7.77 -16.99
N GLY A 28 -13.95 7.08 -18.12
CA GLY A 28 -13.42 5.74 -18.34
C GLY A 28 -11.89 5.69 -18.22
N LEU A 29 -11.20 6.59 -18.93
CA LEU A 29 -9.74 6.68 -18.89
C LEU A 29 -9.19 6.99 -17.49
N SER A 30 -9.89 7.85 -16.74
CA SER A 30 -9.48 8.19 -15.36
C SER A 30 -9.58 7.00 -14.42
N LEU A 31 -10.53 6.08 -14.64
CA LEU A 31 -10.63 4.85 -13.85
C LEU A 31 -9.42 3.94 -14.05
N CYS A 32 -8.86 3.90 -15.27
CA CYS A 32 -7.63 3.18 -15.56
C CYS A 32 -6.41 3.71 -14.79
N ASN A 33 -6.42 5.00 -14.44
CA ASN A 33 -5.33 5.61 -13.67
C ASN A 33 -5.54 5.48 -12.16
N GLN A 34 -6.71 5.85 -11.65
CA GLN A 34 -6.98 5.86 -10.20
C GLN A 34 -8.46 5.65 -9.88
N HIS A 35 -8.76 4.54 -9.18
CA HIS A 35 -10.13 4.15 -8.80
C HIS A 35 -10.87 5.16 -7.93
N THR A 36 -10.17 6.00 -7.17
CA THR A 36 -10.80 7.03 -6.32
C THR A 36 -11.59 8.07 -7.13
N ILE A 37 -11.38 8.15 -8.45
CA ILE A 37 -12.16 9.04 -9.32
C ILE A 37 -13.67 8.73 -9.31
N VAL A 38 -14.06 7.49 -8.94
CA VAL A 38 -15.46 7.09 -8.80
C VAL A 38 -16.24 8.06 -7.91
N LEU A 39 -15.62 8.61 -6.87
CA LEU A 39 -16.26 9.59 -5.97
C LEU A 39 -16.73 10.85 -6.71
N TYR A 40 -16.01 11.29 -7.74
CA TYR A 40 -16.39 12.44 -8.56
C TYR A 40 -17.37 12.04 -9.66
N VAL A 41 -17.14 10.89 -10.30
CA VAL A 41 -18.01 10.37 -11.38
C VAL A 41 -19.43 10.14 -10.87
N LEU A 42 -19.59 9.63 -9.64
CA LEU A 42 -20.89 9.43 -8.99
C LEU A 42 -21.69 10.72 -8.78
N CYS A 43 -21.04 11.89 -8.69
CA CYS A 43 -21.71 13.18 -8.61
C CYS A 43 -21.93 13.80 -9.99
N ILE A 44 -20.91 13.78 -10.84
CA ILE A 44 -20.91 14.48 -12.14
C ILE A 44 -21.84 13.80 -13.14
N VAL A 45 -21.84 12.47 -13.22
CA VAL A 45 -22.62 11.74 -14.23
C VAL A 45 -24.13 11.93 -14.02
N PRO A 46 -24.71 11.72 -12.82
CA PRO A 46 -26.13 11.98 -12.61
C PRO A 46 -26.51 13.43 -12.87
N TRP A 47 -25.66 14.39 -12.51
CA TRP A 47 -25.90 15.81 -12.79
C TRP A 47 -25.95 16.11 -14.29
N ILE A 48 -24.99 15.63 -15.09
CA ILE A 48 -25.00 15.79 -16.56
C ILE A 48 -26.23 15.11 -17.16
N LEU A 49 -26.57 13.89 -16.74
CA LEU A 49 -27.75 13.18 -17.25
C LEU A 49 -29.04 13.91 -16.91
N PHE A 50 -29.14 14.50 -15.71
CA PHE A 50 -30.27 15.32 -15.31
C PHE A 50 -30.39 16.60 -16.17
N GLN A 51 -29.28 17.29 -16.44
CA GLN A 51 -29.29 18.47 -17.30
C GLN A 51 -29.70 18.13 -18.75
N LEU A 52 -29.15 17.04 -19.31
CA LEU A 52 -29.55 16.56 -20.64
C LEU A 52 -31.04 16.16 -20.68
N LEU A 53 -31.57 15.61 -19.59
CA LEU A 53 -33.00 15.28 -19.49
C LEU A 53 -33.86 16.55 -19.44
N LYS A 54 -33.45 17.55 -18.65
CA LYS A 54 -34.14 18.83 -18.52
C LYS A 54 -34.23 19.58 -19.86
N GLU A 55 -33.14 19.57 -20.63
CA GLU A 55 -33.08 20.17 -21.97
C GLU A 55 -33.73 19.30 -23.06
N LYS A 56 -34.29 18.12 -22.71
CA LYS A 56 -34.90 17.14 -23.62
C LYS A 56 -33.93 16.59 -24.69
N GLU A 57 -32.64 16.58 -24.37
CA GLU A 57 -31.56 16.08 -25.24
C GLU A 57 -31.20 14.61 -24.93
N LEU A 58 -31.67 14.09 -23.80
CA LEU A 58 -31.42 12.72 -23.38
C LEU A 58 -32.32 11.74 -24.16
N SER A 59 -31.69 10.83 -24.90
CA SER A 59 -32.34 9.72 -25.59
C SER A 59 -31.61 8.40 -25.32
N LEU A 60 -32.27 7.27 -25.55
CA LEU A 60 -31.63 5.94 -25.46
C LEU A 60 -30.39 5.85 -26.35
N GLY A 61 -30.44 6.42 -27.56
CA GLY A 61 -29.30 6.46 -28.48
C GLY A 61 -28.15 7.34 -27.95
N ALA A 62 -28.46 8.44 -27.25
CA ALA A 62 -27.45 9.27 -26.60
C ALA A 62 -26.79 8.52 -25.42
N LEU A 63 -27.59 7.86 -24.57
CA LEU A 63 -27.08 7.03 -23.47
C LEU A 63 -26.16 5.92 -23.97
N TRP A 64 -26.57 5.21 -25.02
CA TRP A 64 -25.73 4.18 -25.65
C TRP A 64 -24.40 4.75 -26.15
N LYS A 65 -24.43 5.89 -26.85
CA LYS A 65 -23.20 6.57 -27.30
C LYS A 65 -22.30 6.93 -26.12
N LEU A 66 -22.84 7.54 -25.06
CA LEU A 66 -22.06 7.88 -23.86
C LEU A 66 -21.43 6.63 -23.23
N GLY A 67 -22.19 5.54 -23.15
CA GLY A 67 -21.68 4.23 -22.72
C GLY A 67 -20.50 3.75 -23.58
N LEU A 68 -20.61 3.82 -24.91
CA LEU A 68 -19.52 3.46 -25.82
C LEU A 68 -18.26 4.31 -25.62
N TYR A 69 -18.41 5.64 -25.46
CA TYR A 69 -17.25 6.52 -25.19
C TYR A 69 -16.61 6.19 -23.83
N PHE A 70 -17.41 5.93 -22.81
CA PHE A 70 -16.91 5.49 -21.50
C PHE A 70 -16.15 4.17 -21.59
N SER A 71 -16.73 3.17 -22.27
CA SER A 71 -16.07 1.88 -22.51
C SER A 71 -14.80 2.02 -23.34
N ALA A 72 -14.77 2.92 -24.32
CA ALA A 72 -13.55 3.23 -25.06
C ALA A 72 -12.44 3.83 -24.16
N GLY A 73 -12.82 4.60 -23.14
CA GLY A 73 -11.89 5.09 -22.12
C GLY A 73 -11.27 3.96 -21.28
N LEU A 74 -11.96 2.83 -21.12
CA LEU A 74 -11.48 1.67 -20.36
C LEU A 74 -10.54 0.76 -21.17
N LEU A 75 -10.30 1.04 -22.45
CA LEU A 75 -9.44 0.23 -23.30
C LEU A 75 -8.04 -0.05 -22.74
N PRO A 76 -7.36 0.85 -21.99
CA PRO A 76 -6.08 0.53 -21.36
C PRO A 76 -6.12 -0.71 -20.46
N TYR A 77 -7.26 -1.04 -19.84
CA TYR A 77 -7.38 -2.26 -19.04
C TYR A 77 -7.28 -3.56 -19.84
N THR A 78 -7.51 -3.52 -21.16
CA THR A 78 -7.33 -4.69 -22.03
C THR A 78 -5.88 -5.16 -22.08
N TYR A 79 -4.92 -4.28 -21.78
CA TYR A 79 -3.51 -4.65 -21.67
C TYR A 79 -3.28 -5.70 -20.58
N LEU A 80 -4.02 -5.65 -19.47
CA LEU A 80 -3.81 -6.56 -18.33
C LEU A 80 -4.03 -8.05 -18.70
N PRO A 81 -5.19 -8.47 -19.22
CA PRO A 81 -5.40 -9.87 -19.58
C PRO A 81 -4.48 -10.30 -20.73
N VAL A 82 -4.24 -9.43 -21.72
CA VAL A 82 -3.34 -9.73 -22.85
C VAL A 82 -1.91 -9.99 -22.34
N SER A 83 -1.38 -9.09 -21.52
CA SER A 83 -0.04 -9.19 -20.97
C SER A 83 0.10 -10.39 -20.01
N SER A 84 -0.95 -10.70 -19.23
CA SER A 84 -0.98 -11.86 -18.34
C SER A 84 -1.00 -13.17 -19.14
N TYR A 85 -1.80 -13.25 -20.21
CA TYR A 85 -1.91 -14.43 -21.06
C TYR A 85 -0.60 -14.72 -21.81
N LEU A 86 0.01 -13.69 -22.40
CA LEU A 86 1.30 -13.82 -23.07
C LEU A 86 2.47 -14.02 -22.09
N ASN A 87 2.23 -13.80 -20.78
CA ASN A 87 3.25 -13.76 -19.73
C ASN A 87 4.46 -12.89 -20.13
N GLN A 88 4.19 -11.77 -20.81
CA GLN A 88 5.23 -10.80 -21.18
C GLN A 88 5.59 -9.88 -20.01
N ALA A 89 4.60 -9.49 -19.21
CA ALA A 89 4.86 -8.75 -17.99
C ALA A 89 5.55 -9.67 -16.98
N ARG A 90 6.83 -9.38 -16.71
CA ARG A 90 7.59 -10.02 -15.63
C ARG A 90 7.00 -9.73 -14.24
N TRP A 91 6.15 -8.70 -14.12
CA TRP A 91 5.50 -8.29 -12.89
C TRP A 91 4.02 -7.97 -13.13
N THR A 92 3.17 -8.67 -12.41
CA THR A 92 1.73 -8.43 -12.38
C THR A 92 1.25 -8.57 -10.94
N TRP A 93 0.19 -7.85 -10.57
CA TRP A 93 -0.45 -8.02 -9.27
C TRP A 93 -1.74 -8.84 -9.44
N GLY A 94 -1.68 -10.14 -9.19
CA GLY A 94 -2.74 -11.09 -9.48
C GLY A 94 -2.54 -11.86 -10.79
N ASP A 95 -3.39 -12.84 -11.04
CA ASP A 95 -3.53 -13.49 -12.35
C ASP A 95 -4.77 -13.01 -13.10
N GLN A 96 -4.57 -12.27 -14.20
CA GLN A 96 -5.64 -11.72 -15.04
C GLN A 96 -5.89 -12.56 -16.30
N THR A 97 -5.38 -13.80 -16.38
CA THR A 97 -5.64 -14.69 -17.53
C THR A 97 -7.11 -15.09 -17.66
N THR A 98 -7.86 -15.08 -16.56
CA THR A 98 -9.29 -15.39 -16.53
C THR A 98 -10.14 -14.14 -16.29
N LEU A 99 -11.41 -14.18 -16.70
CA LEU A 99 -12.36 -13.10 -16.41
C LEU A 99 -12.49 -12.86 -14.90
N LEU A 100 -12.54 -13.93 -14.10
CA LEU A 100 -12.60 -13.82 -12.64
C LEU A 100 -11.37 -13.12 -12.09
N GLY A 101 -10.17 -13.54 -12.51
CA GLY A 101 -8.93 -12.91 -12.06
C GLY A 101 -8.78 -11.45 -12.50
N PHE A 102 -9.23 -11.12 -13.71
CA PHE A 102 -9.36 -9.74 -14.15
C PHE A 102 -10.32 -8.95 -13.26
N LEU A 103 -11.48 -9.49 -12.93
CA LEU A 103 -12.46 -8.84 -12.05
C LEU A 103 -11.91 -8.67 -10.63
N THR A 104 -11.22 -9.66 -10.07
CA THR A 104 -10.56 -9.58 -8.76
C THR A 104 -9.53 -8.45 -8.73
N HIS A 105 -8.73 -8.30 -9.78
CA HIS A 105 -7.79 -7.18 -9.91
C HIS A 105 -8.51 -5.84 -10.11
N PHE A 106 -9.47 -5.78 -11.04
CA PHE A 106 -10.23 -4.57 -11.35
C PHE A 106 -10.99 -4.08 -10.13
N LEU A 107 -11.64 -4.95 -9.37
CA LEU A 107 -12.34 -4.61 -8.13
C LEU A 107 -11.40 -4.42 -6.93
N ARG A 108 -10.09 -4.54 -7.14
CA ARG A 108 -9.07 -4.37 -6.11
C ARG A 108 -9.31 -5.27 -4.88
N GLU A 109 -9.86 -6.47 -5.11
CA GLU A 109 -10.25 -7.40 -4.03
C GLU A 109 -9.06 -7.82 -3.18
N GLU A 110 -7.89 -7.98 -3.81
CA GLU A 110 -6.66 -8.40 -3.13
C GLU A 110 -6.23 -7.41 -2.03
N TYR A 111 -6.48 -6.10 -2.23
CA TYR A 111 -6.20 -5.04 -1.25
C TYR A 111 -7.37 -4.76 -0.29
N GLY A 112 -8.55 -5.30 -0.57
CA GLY A 112 -9.83 -4.93 0.06
C GLY A 112 -10.51 -3.80 -0.73
N THR A 113 -11.52 -4.15 -1.54
CA THR A 113 -12.25 -3.26 -2.46
C THR A 113 -12.68 -1.92 -1.84
N PHE A 114 -13.03 -1.92 -0.55
CA PHE A 114 -13.40 -0.73 0.22
C PHE A 114 -12.51 -0.47 1.44
N SER A 115 -11.38 -1.15 1.54
CA SER A 115 -10.39 -0.95 2.58
C SER A 115 -9.24 -0.11 2.03
N LEU A 116 -8.79 0.87 2.82
CA LEU A 116 -7.59 1.66 2.51
C LEU A 116 -6.33 0.81 2.69
N ALA A 117 -6.35 -0.08 3.67
CA ALA A 117 -5.34 -1.11 3.90
C ALA A 117 -6.02 -2.36 4.49
N LYS A 118 -5.57 -3.53 4.04
CA LYS A 118 -5.96 -4.82 4.64
C LYS A 118 -5.30 -4.85 6.03
N SER A 119 -6.10 -4.59 7.07
CA SER A 119 -5.72 -4.29 8.46
C SER A 119 -5.27 -2.85 8.74
N GLU A 120 -6.20 -1.96 9.05
CA GLU A 120 -6.08 -0.93 10.10
C GLU A 120 -7.45 -0.23 10.25
N VAL A 121 -7.88 -0.04 11.50
CA VAL A 121 -9.17 0.60 11.86
C VAL A 121 -9.15 2.06 11.40
N GLY A 122 -10.13 2.47 10.60
CA GLY A 122 -10.26 3.84 10.14
C GLY A 122 -10.54 4.80 11.29
N SER A 123 -9.64 5.77 11.49
CA SER A 123 -9.86 6.92 12.39
C SER A 123 -10.88 7.89 11.78
N SER A 124 -11.71 8.50 12.62
CA SER A 124 -12.80 9.38 12.17
C SER A 124 -12.27 10.68 11.52
N MET A 125 -13.06 11.29 10.64
CA MET A 125 -12.68 12.50 9.90
C MET A 125 -12.32 13.70 10.82
N SER A 126 -12.90 13.77 12.02
CA SER A 126 -12.58 14.81 13.02
C SER A 126 -11.22 14.59 13.70
N GLU A 127 -10.82 13.34 13.94
CA GLU A 127 -9.47 13.02 14.43
C GLU A 127 -8.41 13.37 13.38
N ILE A 128 -8.69 13.10 12.10
CA ILE A 128 -7.80 13.46 10.98
C ILE A 128 -7.65 14.98 10.87
N LEU A 129 -8.74 15.74 11.04
CA LEU A 129 -8.70 17.20 11.01
C LEU A 129 -7.92 17.78 12.21
N LEU A 130 -8.10 17.21 13.41
CA LEU A 130 -7.36 17.59 14.62
C LEU A 130 -5.87 17.26 14.53
N VAL A 131 -5.51 16.14 13.92
CA VAL A 131 -4.12 15.78 13.59
C VAL A 131 -3.55 16.80 12.62
N LYS A 132 -4.28 17.16 11.56
CA LYS A 132 -3.85 18.16 10.57
C LYS A 132 -3.59 19.54 11.19
N LEU A 133 -4.46 19.98 12.12
CA LEU A 133 -4.28 21.24 12.85
C LEU A 133 -3.12 21.20 13.85
N ARG A 134 -2.88 20.06 14.52
CA ARG A 134 -1.72 19.91 15.43
C ARG A 134 -0.39 19.87 14.69
N PHE A 135 -0.28 19.09 13.61
CA PHE A 135 0.97 18.95 12.86
C PHE A 135 1.25 20.06 11.86
N SER A 136 0.27 20.90 11.51
CA SER A 136 0.55 22.08 10.67
C SER A 136 1.33 23.17 11.41
N ASN A 137 1.40 23.12 12.74
CA ASN A 137 2.24 24.00 13.57
C ASN A 137 3.64 23.44 13.82
N ASP A 138 3.83 22.12 13.77
CA ASP A 138 5.14 21.48 13.96
C ASP A 138 5.91 21.39 12.64
N LYS A 139 6.26 22.55 12.07
CA LYS A 139 7.16 22.60 10.93
C LYS A 139 8.64 22.41 11.30
N TYR A 140 9.00 22.32 12.59
CA TYR A 140 10.41 22.50 12.98
C TYR A 140 10.94 21.83 14.27
N GLU A 141 10.30 20.83 14.87
CA GLU A 141 10.93 20.11 15.99
C GLU A 141 11.62 18.81 15.56
N ASP A 142 12.93 18.98 15.31
CA ASP A 142 14.05 18.08 15.56
C ASP A 142 13.92 16.58 15.22
N ARG A 143 14.56 16.21 14.09
CA ARG A 143 14.94 14.84 13.74
C ARG A 143 15.84 14.16 14.79
N THR A 144 16.38 14.92 15.74
CA THR A 144 17.26 14.47 16.84
C THR A 144 16.51 14.02 18.10
N LEU A 145 15.24 14.39 18.28
CA LEU A 145 14.45 14.00 19.47
C LEU A 145 13.74 12.64 19.35
N LEU A 146 13.74 12.03 18.16
CA LEU A 146 13.15 10.71 17.92
C LEU A 146 13.88 9.55 18.61
N GLN A 147 15.07 9.79 19.17
CA GLN A 147 15.79 8.80 19.96
C GLN A 147 15.32 8.75 21.43
N HIS A 148 14.54 9.74 21.88
CA HIS A 148 14.08 9.87 23.27
C HIS A 148 12.56 9.99 23.43
N SER A 149 11.78 9.93 22.34
CA SER A 149 10.32 10.02 22.41
C SER A 149 9.65 8.66 22.63
N SER A 150 8.72 8.60 23.57
CA SER A 150 7.95 7.39 23.89
C SER A 150 7.31 6.81 22.61
N PRO A 151 7.40 5.50 22.32
CA PRO A 151 7.01 4.91 21.04
C PRO A 151 5.51 4.96 20.71
N CYS A 152 4.66 5.40 21.66
CA CYS A 152 3.29 5.84 21.36
C CYS A 152 3.24 7.04 20.40
N SER A 153 4.24 7.94 20.44
CA SER A 153 4.40 9.05 19.51
C SER A 153 4.88 8.59 18.13
N LEU A 154 5.79 7.62 18.06
CA LEU A 154 6.29 7.03 16.81
C LEU A 154 5.18 6.29 16.05
N GLY A 155 4.33 5.54 16.75
CA GLY A 155 3.17 4.87 16.14
C GLY A 155 2.17 5.88 15.55
N LYS A 156 1.87 6.96 16.26
CA LYS A 156 1.00 8.05 15.76
C LYS A 156 1.63 8.82 14.59
N TYR A 157 2.94 9.07 14.65
CA TYR A 157 3.69 9.71 13.57
C TYR A 157 3.73 8.86 12.30
N MET A 158 4.01 7.56 12.42
CA MET A 158 3.98 6.62 11.29
C MET A 158 2.56 6.49 10.71
N PHE A 159 1.53 6.47 11.55
CA PHE A 159 0.14 6.48 11.09
C PHE A 159 -0.19 7.79 10.34
N SER A 160 0.18 8.95 10.87
CA SER A 160 0.03 10.24 10.19
C SER A 160 0.72 10.23 8.83
N LYS A 161 1.97 9.76 8.76
CA LYS A 161 2.74 9.68 7.50
C LYS A 161 2.14 8.71 6.49
N LYS A 162 1.51 7.63 6.93
CA LYS A 162 0.77 6.70 6.06
C LYS A 162 -0.49 7.38 5.50
N VAL A 163 -1.25 8.07 6.35
CA VAL A 163 -2.54 8.70 5.99
C VAL A 163 -2.36 9.99 5.18
N GLU A 164 -1.30 10.77 5.45
CA GLU A 164 -0.93 12.00 4.73
C GLU A 164 -0.85 11.79 3.22
N ARG A 165 -0.37 10.62 2.77
CA ARG A 165 -0.24 10.26 1.35
C ARG A 165 -1.60 10.18 0.63
N PHE A 166 -2.70 10.04 1.37
CA PHE A 166 -4.06 9.95 0.81
C PHE A 166 -4.80 11.30 0.82
N TRP A 167 -4.19 12.38 1.31
CA TRP A 167 -4.84 13.69 1.42
C TRP A 167 -5.00 14.44 0.10
N MET A 168 -4.43 13.92 -1.00
CA MET A 168 -4.48 14.59 -2.30
C MET A 168 -5.92 14.87 -2.76
N GLN A 169 -6.87 13.97 -2.46
CA GLN A 169 -8.27 14.14 -2.82
C GLN A 169 -8.95 15.25 -1.99
N SER A 170 -8.76 15.26 -0.67
CA SER A 170 -9.30 16.33 0.18
C SER A 170 -8.69 17.69 -0.17
N ASN A 171 -7.40 17.73 -0.51
CA ASN A 171 -6.74 18.96 -0.94
C ASN A 171 -7.33 19.48 -2.26
N ALA A 172 -7.72 18.61 -3.19
CA ALA A 172 -8.41 19.01 -4.42
C ALA A 172 -9.78 19.66 -4.12
N VAL A 173 -10.56 19.10 -3.19
CA VAL A 173 -11.83 19.70 -2.75
C VAL A 173 -11.61 21.08 -2.13
N VAL A 174 -10.63 21.20 -1.23
CA VAL A 174 -10.28 22.49 -0.60
C VAL A 174 -9.84 23.51 -1.64
N ALA A 175 -9.06 23.12 -2.65
CA ALA A 175 -8.64 24.02 -3.73
C ALA A 175 -9.84 24.53 -4.54
N VAL A 176 -10.83 23.68 -4.84
CA VAL A 176 -12.07 24.09 -5.53
C VAL A 176 -12.88 25.04 -4.65
N LEU A 177 -13.08 24.72 -3.38
CA LEU A 177 -13.81 25.58 -2.45
C LEU A 177 -13.13 26.93 -2.25
N ALA A 178 -11.78 26.97 -2.21
CA ALA A 178 -11.03 28.21 -2.16
C ALA A 178 -11.21 29.03 -3.44
N GLY A 179 -11.21 28.39 -4.62
CA GLY A 179 -11.45 29.03 -5.90
C GLY A 179 -12.87 29.60 -6.08
N VAL A 180 -13.88 29.03 -5.41
CA VAL A 180 -15.26 29.57 -5.39
C VAL A 180 -15.42 30.62 -4.30
N GLY A 181 -14.82 30.40 -3.13
CA GLY A 181 -14.96 31.26 -1.96
C GLY A 181 -14.28 32.62 -2.12
N LEU A 182 -13.11 32.66 -2.77
CA LEU A 182 -12.36 33.91 -2.97
C LEU A 182 -13.15 34.94 -3.84
N PRO A 183 -13.69 34.59 -5.02
CA PRO A 183 -14.54 35.50 -5.78
C PRO A 183 -15.80 35.92 -5.01
N ALA A 184 -16.44 35.01 -4.27
CA ALA A 184 -17.63 35.33 -3.49
C ALA A 184 -17.34 36.38 -2.39
N LEU A 185 -16.20 36.23 -1.69
CA LEU A 185 -15.74 37.20 -0.69
C LEU A 185 -15.40 38.55 -1.32
N VAL A 186 -14.74 38.56 -2.49
CA VAL A 186 -14.40 39.79 -3.21
C VAL A 186 -15.66 40.51 -3.70
N SER A 187 -16.66 39.78 -4.22
CA SER A 187 -17.95 40.33 -4.64
C SER A 187 -18.70 40.97 -3.47
N GLU A 188 -18.76 40.30 -2.32
CA GLU A 188 -19.42 40.84 -1.13
C GLU A 188 -18.69 42.07 -0.59
N SER A 189 -17.36 42.07 -0.62
CA SER A 189 -16.54 43.21 -0.23
C SER A 189 -16.72 44.41 -1.17
N ASN A 190 -16.79 44.18 -2.49
CA ASN A 190 -17.11 45.22 -3.48
C ASN A 190 -18.47 45.85 -3.19
N ARG A 191 -19.47 45.03 -2.83
CA ARG A 191 -20.83 45.50 -2.49
C ARG A 191 -20.83 46.41 -1.26
N VAL A 192 -20.09 46.04 -0.22
CA VAL A 192 -20.03 46.80 1.05
C VAL A 192 -19.18 48.07 0.91
N LEU A 193 -18.05 47.99 0.21
CA LEU A 193 -17.07 49.08 0.10
C LEU A 193 -17.29 49.99 -1.11
N ASN A 194 -18.19 49.61 -2.02
CA ASN A 194 -18.55 50.36 -3.23
C ASN A 194 -17.35 50.72 -4.12
N THR A 195 -16.41 49.78 -4.27
CA THR A 195 -15.20 49.94 -5.11
C THR A 195 -15.17 48.86 -6.18
N SER A 196 -14.63 49.17 -7.37
CA SER A 196 -14.50 48.23 -8.50
C SER A 196 -13.09 47.63 -8.63
N GLY A 197 -12.11 48.12 -7.86
CA GLY A 197 -10.70 47.72 -7.95
C GLY A 197 -10.34 46.39 -7.28
N LEU A 198 -11.22 45.80 -6.47
CA LEU A 198 -10.88 44.57 -5.70
C LEU A 198 -10.78 43.31 -6.59
N GLN A 199 -11.31 43.33 -7.82
CA GLN A 199 -11.18 42.21 -8.75
C GLN A 199 -9.73 41.97 -9.21
N CYS A 200 -8.95 43.04 -9.41
CA CYS A 200 -7.53 42.90 -9.72
C CYS A 200 -6.75 42.35 -8.52
N LEU A 201 -7.21 42.66 -7.30
CA LEU A 201 -6.63 42.17 -6.05
C LEU A 201 -6.92 40.67 -5.84
N GLU A 202 -8.05 40.16 -6.33
CA GLU A 202 -8.35 38.73 -6.34
C GLU A 202 -7.26 37.93 -7.06
N TRP A 203 -7.07 38.20 -8.36
CA TRP A 203 -6.09 37.51 -9.18
C TRP A 203 -4.67 37.72 -8.67
N LEU A 204 -4.35 38.92 -8.22
CA LEU A 204 -3.04 39.23 -7.63
C LEU A 204 -2.82 38.43 -6.34
N SER A 205 -3.81 38.34 -5.45
CA SER A 205 -3.70 37.57 -4.20
C SER A 205 -3.55 36.06 -4.45
N ALA A 206 -4.34 35.51 -5.37
CA ALA A 206 -4.24 34.10 -5.76
C ALA A 206 -2.87 33.79 -6.38
N THR A 207 -2.41 34.66 -7.28
CA THR A 207 -1.09 34.52 -7.94
C THR A 207 0.04 34.61 -6.93
N LEU A 208 0.02 35.61 -6.04
CA LEU A 208 1.02 35.76 -4.98
C LEU A 208 1.02 34.56 -4.03
N PHE A 209 -0.16 34.02 -3.67
CA PHE A 209 -0.24 32.83 -2.84
C PHE A 209 0.39 31.61 -3.52
N VAL A 210 0.10 31.37 -4.80
CA VAL A 210 0.71 30.27 -5.57
C VAL A 210 2.22 30.47 -5.68
N ILE A 211 2.69 31.67 -6.02
CA ILE A 211 4.13 31.99 -6.08
C ILE A 211 4.79 31.75 -4.74
N TYR A 212 4.17 32.17 -3.64
CA TYR A 212 4.68 31.95 -2.29
C TYR A 212 4.74 30.46 -1.94
N GLN A 213 3.73 29.67 -2.30
CA GLN A 213 3.75 28.21 -2.11
C GLN A 213 4.87 27.55 -2.91
N ILE A 214 5.08 27.96 -4.17
CA ILE A 214 6.20 27.46 -4.98
C ILE A 214 7.51 27.85 -4.32
N TYR A 215 7.74 29.13 -4.03
CA TYR A 215 8.98 29.63 -3.46
C TYR A 215 9.33 28.96 -2.12
N SER A 216 8.36 28.86 -1.20
CA SER A 216 8.57 28.29 0.13
C SER A 216 8.80 26.78 0.12
N ASN A 217 8.25 26.05 -0.85
CA ASN A 217 8.38 24.59 -0.92
C ASN A 217 9.38 24.09 -1.97
N TYR A 218 9.83 24.95 -2.90
CA TYR A 218 10.68 24.56 -4.03
C TYR A 218 11.92 23.81 -3.58
N ARG A 219 12.67 24.36 -2.61
CA ARG A 219 13.90 23.73 -2.10
C ARG A 219 13.68 22.34 -1.49
N ILE A 220 12.50 22.10 -0.91
CA ILE A 220 12.16 20.81 -0.28
C ILE A 220 11.70 19.81 -1.34
N CYS A 221 10.91 20.28 -2.32
CA CYS A 221 10.39 19.47 -3.41
C CYS A 221 11.40 19.23 -4.54
N ASP A 222 12.46 20.03 -4.63
CA ASP A 222 13.54 19.84 -5.59
C ASP A 222 14.35 18.59 -5.23
N GLN A 223 14.17 17.56 -6.05
CA GLN A 223 14.88 16.28 -5.95
C GLN A 223 15.84 16.10 -7.14
N SER A 224 16.18 17.17 -7.87
CA SER A 224 17.02 17.13 -9.08
C SER A 224 18.41 16.52 -8.85
N THR A 225 18.93 16.61 -7.62
CA THR A 225 20.22 16.06 -7.22
C THR A 225 20.12 14.78 -6.40
N ASN A 226 18.91 14.25 -6.18
CA ASN A 226 18.69 13.06 -5.38
C ASN A 226 18.93 11.78 -6.20
N TYR A 227 20.18 11.35 -6.24
CA TYR A 227 20.61 10.10 -6.88
C TYR A 227 20.82 8.95 -5.88
N VAL A 228 20.29 9.05 -4.66
CA VAL A 228 20.55 8.02 -3.62
C VAL A 228 20.03 6.66 -4.07
N ILE A 229 18.79 6.60 -4.56
CA ILE A 229 18.16 5.35 -5.02
C ILE A 229 18.81 4.83 -6.29
N ASP A 230 19.21 5.74 -7.19
CA ASP A 230 19.93 5.42 -8.42
C ASP A 230 21.27 4.75 -8.12
N LYS A 231 22.10 5.38 -7.28
CA LYS A 231 23.40 4.85 -6.86
C LYS A 231 23.26 3.55 -6.09
N PHE A 232 22.28 3.45 -5.19
CA PHE A 232 21.99 2.24 -4.44
C PHE A 232 21.71 1.06 -5.39
N ALA A 233 20.78 1.22 -6.32
CA ALA A 233 20.41 0.16 -7.25
C ALA A 233 21.56 -0.22 -8.19
N LYS A 234 22.26 0.76 -8.78
CA LYS A 234 23.41 0.50 -9.66
C LYS A 234 24.54 -0.23 -8.95
N ASN A 235 24.89 0.19 -7.74
CA ASN A 235 25.94 -0.46 -6.97
C ASN A 235 25.58 -1.90 -6.59
N LEU A 236 24.31 -2.15 -6.22
CA LEU A 236 23.85 -3.50 -5.89
C LEU A 236 23.80 -4.41 -7.12
N LEU A 237 23.34 -3.90 -8.26
CA LEU A 237 23.36 -4.62 -9.53
C LEU A 237 24.80 -4.91 -10.00
N ALA A 238 25.75 -4.02 -9.73
CA ALA A 238 27.15 -4.22 -10.11
C ALA A 238 27.91 -5.20 -9.21
N SER A 239 27.45 -5.41 -7.96
CA SER A 239 28.16 -6.25 -6.99
C SER A 239 27.85 -7.75 -7.08
N VAL A 240 26.77 -8.14 -7.78
CA VAL A 240 26.38 -9.54 -7.92
C VAL A 240 27.07 -10.23 -9.10
N PRO A 241 27.38 -11.54 -9.01
CA PRO A 241 27.99 -12.30 -10.11
C PRO A 241 27.06 -12.38 -11.34
N HIS A 242 27.61 -12.84 -12.47
CA HIS A 242 26.84 -13.10 -13.68
C HIS A 242 25.79 -14.19 -13.44
N ASP A 243 24.65 -14.08 -14.13
CA ASP A 243 23.52 -15.04 -14.06
C ASP A 243 22.95 -15.22 -12.63
N ALA A 244 23.16 -14.24 -11.75
CA ALA A 244 22.69 -14.27 -10.38
C ALA A 244 21.16 -14.11 -10.28
N ILE A 245 20.58 -14.75 -9.27
CA ILE A 245 19.19 -14.53 -8.87
C ILE A 245 19.20 -13.71 -7.58
N ILE A 246 18.59 -12.53 -7.61
CA ILE A 246 18.44 -11.67 -6.44
C ILE A 246 17.04 -11.88 -5.84
N LEU A 247 17.01 -12.31 -4.58
CA LEU A 247 15.78 -12.35 -3.79
C LEU A 247 15.53 -10.97 -3.18
N LEU A 248 14.50 -10.29 -3.68
CA LEU A 248 14.09 -8.95 -3.27
C LEU A 248 13.09 -9.02 -2.13
N ARG A 249 13.20 -8.07 -1.19
CA ARG A 249 12.24 -7.91 -0.11
C ARG A 249 11.97 -6.43 0.19
N GLY A 250 10.69 -6.07 0.18
CA GLY A 250 10.23 -4.72 0.45
C GLY A 250 10.36 -3.75 -0.73
N ASP A 251 9.64 -2.64 -0.62
CA ASP A 251 9.42 -1.70 -1.72
C ASP A 251 10.68 -1.02 -2.25
N LEU A 252 11.62 -0.68 -1.37
CA LEU A 252 12.81 0.10 -1.75
C LEU A 252 13.74 -0.70 -2.67
N PRO A 253 14.30 -1.86 -2.26
CA PRO A 253 15.10 -2.67 -3.17
C PRO A 253 14.26 -3.23 -4.30
N GLY A 254 13.00 -3.60 -4.02
CA GLY A 254 12.05 -4.11 -5.01
C GLY A 254 11.90 -3.19 -6.22
N ASN A 255 11.42 -1.97 -5.99
CA ASN A 255 11.10 -1.04 -7.08
C ASN A 255 12.33 -0.44 -7.73
N SER A 256 13.38 -0.15 -6.95
CA SER A 256 14.60 0.47 -7.49
C SER A 256 15.37 -0.45 -8.43
N LEU A 257 15.54 -1.73 -8.07
CA LEU A 257 16.21 -2.70 -8.93
C LEU A 257 15.35 -3.05 -10.14
N ARG A 258 14.03 -3.21 -9.97
CA ARG A 258 13.11 -3.45 -11.09
C ARG A 258 13.20 -2.35 -12.14
N TYR A 259 13.18 -1.08 -11.74
CA TYR A 259 13.29 0.04 -12.67
C TYR A 259 14.64 0.02 -13.41
N MET A 260 15.75 -0.06 -12.68
CA MET A 260 17.09 -0.04 -13.29
C MET A 260 17.35 -1.24 -14.19
N HIS A 261 16.86 -2.41 -13.83
CA HIS A 261 17.08 -3.62 -14.61
C HIS A 261 16.13 -3.75 -15.81
N TYR A 262 14.82 -3.52 -15.62
CA TYR A 262 13.82 -3.73 -16.68
C TYR A 262 13.53 -2.50 -17.54
N CYS A 263 13.61 -1.28 -16.98
CA CYS A 263 13.34 -0.05 -17.73
C CYS A 263 14.63 0.53 -18.33
N GLU A 264 15.71 0.60 -17.53
CA GLU A 264 17.01 1.11 -18.00
C GLU A 264 17.89 0.02 -18.65
N GLY A 265 17.50 -1.25 -18.56
CA GLY A 265 18.19 -2.36 -19.24
C GLY A 265 19.53 -2.75 -18.61
N LEU A 266 19.77 -2.42 -17.33
CA LEU A 266 21.02 -2.74 -16.65
C LEU A 266 21.08 -4.21 -16.23
N ARG A 267 22.23 -4.87 -16.48
CA ARG A 267 22.49 -6.26 -16.10
C ARG A 267 21.40 -7.23 -16.57
N PRO A 268 21.07 -7.33 -17.87
CA PRO A 268 19.99 -8.20 -18.38
C PRO A 268 20.22 -9.70 -18.12
N ASP A 269 21.44 -10.07 -17.72
CA ASP A 269 21.86 -11.42 -17.33
C ASP A 269 21.30 -11.87 -15.97
N ILE A 270 20.99 -10.94 -15.06
CA ILE A 270 20.48 -11.31 -13.73
C ILE A 270 18.97 -11.53 -13.74
N SER A 271 18.50 -12.24 -12.71
CA SER A 271 17.08 -12.45 -12.47
C SER A 271 16.65 -11.87 -11.12
N LEU A 272 15.50 -11.21 -11.10
CA LEU A 272 14.93 -10.61 -9.88
C LEU A 272 13.69 -11.39 -9.45
N VAL A 273 13.66 -11.87 -8.21
CA VAL A 273 12.53 -12.62 -7.62
C VAL A 273 12.12 -11.95 -6.32
N ASP A 274 10.86 -11.58 -6.18
CA ASP A 274 10.37 -10.93 -4.96
C ASP A 274 9.83 -11.97 -3.97
N GLN A 275 10.47 -12.02 -2.81
CA GLN A 275 10.17 -13.01 -1.79
C GLN A 275 8.78 -12.82 -1.18
N GLU A 276 8.31 -11.58 -1.04
CA GLU A 276 6.98 -11.30 -0.50
C GLU A 276 5.93 -11.72 -1.53
N MET A 277 6.21 -11.54 -2.82
CA MET A 277 5.32 -11.99 -3.88
C MET A 277 5.21 -13.52 -3.96
N MET A 278 6.24 -14.27 -3.56
CA MET A 278 6.18 -15.74 -3.49
C MET A 278 5.14 -16.27 -2.49
N THR A 279 4.60 -15.43 -1.60
CA THR A 279 3.47 -15.81 -0.73
C THR A 279 2.13 -15.94 -1.47
N TYR A 280 2.03 -15.39 -2.68
CA TYR A 280 0.81 -15.46 -3.48
C TYR A 280 0.83 -16.67 -4.42
N GLU A 281 -0.26 -17.43 -4.42
CA GLU A 281 -0.45 -18.63 -5.24
C GLU A 281 -0.19 -18.41 -6.74
N TRP A 282 -0.57 -17.24 -7.25
CA TRP A 282 -0.46 -16.91 -8.67
C TRP A 282 0.96 -16.50 -9.11
N TYR A 283 1.86 -16.16 -8.19
CA TYR A 283 3.16 -15.56 -8.54
C TYR A 283 4.16 -16.60 -9.07
N LEU A 284 4.31 -17.72 -8.36
CA LEU A 284 5.30 -18.75 -8.71
C LEU A 284 5.07 -19.35 -10.11
N PRO A 285 3.85 -19.72 -10.52
CA PRO A 285 3.59 -20.22 -11.87
C PRO A 285 3.96 -19.23 -12.98
N LYS A 286 3.90 -17.92 -12.70
CA LYS A 286 4.26 -16.88 -13.65
C LYS A 286 5.77 -16.68 -13.72
N VAL A 287 6.44 -16.48 -12.58
CA VAL A 287 7.88 -16.19 -12.52
C VAL A 287 8.71 -17.40 -12.94
N ALA A 288 8.27 -18.63 -12.67
CA ALA A 288 8.98 -19.85 -13.03
C ALA A 288 9.20 -19.98 -14.55
N LYS A 289 8.31 -19.42 -15.39
CA LYS A 289 8.49 -19.42 -16.85
C LYS A 289 9.67 -18.55 -17.31
N HIS A 290 10.09 -17.60 -16.49
CA HIS A 290 11.20 -16.68 -16.76
C HIS A 290 12.51 -17.12 -16.10
N LEU A 291 12.52 -18.24 -15.37
CA LEU A 291 13.66 -18.74 -14.60
C LEU A 291 14.01 -20.17 -15.00
N PRO A 292 14.51 -20.40 -16.24
CA PRO A 292 14.85 -21.74 -16.69
C PRO A 292 15.95 -22.32 -15.78
N GLY A 293 15.67 -23.47 -15.18
CA GLY A 293 16.60 -24.17 -14.28
C GLY A 293 16.32 -23.99 -12.78
N VAL A 294 15.47 -23.04 -12.40
CA VAL A 294 15.05 -22.86 -11.00
C VAL A 294 13.86 -23.76 -10.69
N LYS A 295 13.96 -24.53 -9.62
CA LYS A 295 12.92 -25.42 -9.12
C LYS A 295 12.30 -24.87 -7.85
N PHE A 296 11.00 -24.66 -7.87
CA PHE A 296 10.23 -24.27 -6.69
C PHE A 296 9.69 -25.54 -6.00
N PRO A 297 10.02 -25.77 -4.71
CA PRO A 297 9.64 -26.98 -3.97
C PRO A 297 8.15 -27.08 -3.59
N GLY A 298 7.37 -26.03 -3.84
CA GLY A 298 5.94 -25.99 -3.51
C GLY A 298 5.23 -24.86 -4.26
N ASN A 299 4.03 -24.55 -3.80
CA ASN A 299 3.12 -23.58 -4.44
C ASN A 299 3.31 -22.15 -3.93
N GLN A 300 3.84 -21.97 -2.72
CA GLN A 300 3.97 -20.66 -2.09
C GLN A 300 5.05 -20.67 -1.02
N TRP A 301 5.75 -19.55 -0.90
CA TRP A 301 6.75 -19.34 0.14
C TRP A 301 6.09 -19.09 1.50
N ASN A 302 6.58 -19.76 2.52
CA ASN A 302 6.21 -19.57 3.92
C ASN A 302 7.43 -19.89 4.80
N PRO A 303 7.70 -19.12 5.86
CA PRO A 303 8.74 -19.48 6.83
C PRO A 303 8.58 -20.89 7.41
N VAL A 304 7.35 -21.40 7.47
CA VAL A 304 7.02 -22.75 7.95
C VAL A 304 6.53 -23.62 6.78
N GLU A 305 7.21 -24.75 6.59
CA GLU A 305 6.78 -25.78 5.64
C GLU A 305 5.52 -26.50 6.13
N GLY A 306 4.64 -26.84 5.19
CA GLY A 306 3.41 -27.53 5.50
C GLY A 306 2.43 -27.52 4.34
N ILE A 307 1.21 -27.97 4.64
CA ILE A 307 0.08 -27.92 3.71
C ILE A 307 -0.95 -26.97 4.30
N LEU A 308 -1.29 -25.91 3.57
CA LEU A 308 -2.35 -25.00 3.99
C LEU A 308 -3.73 -25.71 3.89
N PRO A 309 -4.76 -25.19 4.57
CA PRO A 309 -6.13 -25.72 4.45
C PRO A 309 -6.67 -25.78 3.01
N SER A 310 -6.12 -24.96 2.10
CA SER A 310 -6.42 -24.99 0.67
C SER A 310 -5.80 -26.18 -0.08
N GLY A 311 -4.98 -27.00 0.57
CA GLY A 311 -4.23 -28.10 -0.04
C GLY A 311 -2.90 -27.67 -0.68
N MET A 312 -2.58 -26.38 -0.65
CA MET A 312 -1.32 -25.86 -1.21
C MET A 312 -0.13 -26.21 -0.34
N VAL A 313 0.97 -26.62 -0.98
CA VAL A 313 2.23 -26.95 -0.31
C VAL A 313 3.07 -25.68 -0.15
N THR A 314 3.48 -25.38 1.08
CA THR A 314 4.38 -24.27 1.37
C THR A 314 5.83 -24.73 1.43
N PHE A 315 6.75 -23.80 1.16
CA PHE A 315 8.18 -24.02 1.34
C PHE A 315 8.88 -22.81 1.93
N ASN A 316 9.93 -23.05 2.71
CA ASN A 316 10.80 -21.99 3.22
C ASN A 316 11.98 -21.74 2.28
N LEU A 317 12.80 -20.74 2.63
CA LEU A 317 13.97 -20.39 1.83
C LEU A 317 15.02 -21.52 1.82
N TYR A 318 15.15 -22.26 2.92
CA TYR A 318 16.05 -23.41 3.01
C TYR A 318 15.76 -24.45 1.93
N ARG A 319 14.50 -24.93 1.86
CA ARG A 319 14.08 -25.95 0.91
C ARG A 319 14.25 -25.48 -0.53
N PHE A 320 14.03 -24.18 -0.78
CA PHE A 320 14.26 -23.58 -2.08
C PHE A 320 15.75 -23.63 -2.47
N LEU A 321 16.66 -23.22 -1.59
CA LEU A 321 18.09 -23.22 -1.88
C LEU A 321 18.68 -24.63 -1.99
N GLU A 322 18.22 -25.55 -1.14
CA GLU A 322 18.63 -26.97 -1.14
C GLU A 322 18.32 -27.64 -2.49
N ILE A 323 17.09 -27.50 -2.99
CA ILE A 323 16.70 -28.12 -4.27
C ILE A 323 17.46 -27.52 -5.46
N ASN A 324 17.79 -26.23 -5.40
CA ASN A 324 18.53 -25.55 -6.46
C ASN A 324 20.05 -25.74 -6.37
N LYS A 325 20.55 -26.54 -5.42
CA LYS A 325 21.98 -26.84 -5.23
C LYS A 325 22.86 -25.60 -5.10
N GLN A 326 22.29 -24.48 -4.67
CA GLN A 326 23.01 -23.22 -4.45
C GLN A 326 23.51 -23.12 -3.00
N PHE A 327 23.62 -24.24 -2.30
CA PHE A 327 23.84 -24.28 -0.86
C PHE A 327 25.08 -25.09 -0.50
N ASP A 328 26.11 -24.40 -0.02
CA ASP A 328 27.19 -25.01 0.77
C ASP A 328 26.69 -25.15 2.23
N PRO A 329 26.81 -26.33 2.87
CA PRO A 329 26.52 -26.51 4.28
C PRO A 329 27.18 -25.48 5.23
N SER A 330 28.26 -24.80 4.84
CA SER A 330 28.87 -23.70 5.62
C SER A 330 28.04 -22.40 5.61
N SER A 331 27.19 -22.21 4.61
CA SER A 331 26.28 -21.05 4.44
C SER A 331 24.98 -21.21 5.26
N TRP A 332 24.82 -22.33 5.97
CA TRP A 332 23.81 -22.56 7.00
C TRP A 332 23.77 -21.40 8.00
N GLU A 333 24.95 -21.00 8.51
CA GLU A 333 25.03 -19.97 9.52
C GLU A 333 24.47 -18.66 9.00
N SER A 334 24.68 -18.26 7.74
CA SER A 334 24.17 -16.99 7.22
C SER A 334 22.66 -16.96 7.01
N VAL A 335 22.06 -18.00 6.43
CA VAL A 335 20.60 -18.03 6.16
C VAL A 335 19.81 -18.24 7.44
N ALA A 336 20.27 -19.16 8.29
CA ALA A 336 19.72 -19.30 9.63
C ALA A 336 19.94 -18.00 10.41
N ASN A 337 21.12 -17.37 10.37
CA ASN A 337 21.34 -16.08 11.03
C ASN A 337 20.42 -14.99 10.52
N GLU A 338 20.02 -14.93 9.25
CA GLU A 338 19.08 -13.90 8.80
C GLU A 338 17.66 -14.10 9.33
N GLU A 339 17.09 -15.31 9.21
CA GLU A 339 15.75 -15.60 9.74
C GLU A 339 15.75 -15.55 11.28
N MET A 340 16.82 -16.02 11.93
CA MET A 340 17.04 -15.93 13.37
C MET A 340 17.28 -14.51 13.84
N TRP A 341 18.10 -13.72 13.15
CA TRP A 341 18.37 -12.32 13.52
C TRP A 341 17.09 -11.51 13.44
N GLN A 342 16.24 -11.74 12.45
CA GLN A 342 14.92 -11.10 12.40
C GLN A 342 14.00 -11.54 13.55
N ALA A 343 13.92 -12.85 13.82
CA ALA A 343 13.15 -13.37 14.95
C ALA A 343 13.67 -12.83 16.29
N ARG A 344 15.00 -12.74 16.44
CA ARG A 344 15.71 -12.25 17.62
C ARG A 344 15.57 -10.75 17.79
N GLU A 345 15.71 -9.95 16.73
CA GLU A 345 15.47 -8.51 16.76
C GLU A 345 14.03 -8.22 17.14
N HIS A 346 13.05 -8.89 16.51
CA HIS A 346 11.65 -8.73 16.87
C HIS A 346 11.41 -9.15 18.32
N PHE A 347 11.99 -10.26 18.77
CA PHE A 347 11.90 -10.72 20.14
C PHE A 347 12.50 -9.72 21.13
N VAL A 348 13.73 -9.25 20.90
CA VAL A 348 14.44 -8.28 21.76
C VAL A 348 13.68 -6.95 21.79
N LEU A 349 13.33 -6.42 20.63
CA LEU A 349 12.58 -5.16 20.51
C LEU A 349 11.24 -5.23 21.24
N TYR A 350 10.43 -6.24 20.97
CA TYR A 350 9.12 -6.37 21.61
C TYR A 350 9.24 -6.72 23.10
N LYS A 351 10.26 -7.49 23.51
CA LYS A 351 10.55 -7.74 24.93
C LYS A 351 10.87 -6.43 25.64
N GLU A 352 11.84 -5.68 25.15
CA GLU A 352 12.22 -4.38 25.73
C GLU A 352 11.01 -3.46 25.82
N ILE A 353 10.27 -3.31 24.73
CA ILE A 353 9.13 -2.41 24.68
C ILE A 353 8.03 -2.84 25.67
N VAL A 354 7.66 -4.12 25.70
CA VAL A 354 6.54 -4.62 26.52
C VAL A 354 6.90 -4.67 28.01
N TYR A 355 8.18 -4.89 28.36
CA TYR A 355 8.63 -4.94 29.76
C TYR A 355 9.07 -3.59 30.31
N LEU A 356 9.67 -2.70 29.50
CA LEU A 356 10.11 -1.38 29.96
C LEU A 356 8.96 -0.37 30.01
N GLN A 357 7.91 -0.54 29.20
CA GLN A 357 6.80 0.41 29.13
C GLN A 357 5.56 -0.10 29.85
N LYS A 358 5.22 0.55 30.97
CA LYS A 358 4.03 0.23 31.75
C LYS A 358 2.73 0.39 30.96
N GLU A 359 2.67 1.37 30.05
CA GLU A 359 1.54 1.58 29.14
C GLU A 359 1.98 1.46 27.69
N HIS A 360 1.35 0.55 26.95
CA HIS A 360 1.62 0.31 25.55
C HIS A 360 0.37 -0.19 24.80
N PRO A 361 0.32 -0.03 23.47
CA PRO A 361 -0.77 -0.55 22.65
C PRO A 361 -0.98 -2.06 22.84
N VAL A 362 -2.24 -2.48 22.94
CA VAL A 362 -2.62 -3.89 23.19
C VAL A 362 -2.05 -4.85 22.13
N ASN A 363 -1.96 -4.40 20.87
CA ASN A 363 -1.38 -5.17 19.76
C ASN A 363 0.07 -5.60 20.00
N TRP A 364 0.82 -4.93 20.86
CA TRP A 364 2.21 -5.30 21.13
C TRP A 364 2.33 -6.58 21.94
N HIS A 365 1.34 -6.91 22.77
CA HIS A 365 1.27 -8.24 23.39
C HIS A 365 1.12 -9.33 22.31
N LYS A 366 0.32 -9.10 21.26
CA LYS A 366 0.19 -10.05 20.14
C LYS A 366 1.52 -10.20 19.39
N ASN A 367 2.17 -9.08 19.04
CA ASN A 367 3.42 -9.13 18.28
C ASN A 367 4.56 -9.77 19.08
N TYR A 368 4.66 -9.49 20.38
CA TYR A 368 5.63 -10.15 21.24
C TYR A 368 5.38 -11.66 21.35
N ALA A 369 4.12 -12.08 21.51
CA ALA A 369 3.78 -13.50 21.53
C ALA A 369 4.15 -14.21 20.21
N ILE A 370 3.91 -13.57 19.05
CA ILE A 370 4.33 -14.09 17.75
C ILE A 370 5.86 -14.19 17.66
N ALA A 371 6.60 -13.20 18.19
CA ALA A 371 8.05 -13.24 18.21
C ALA A 371 8.58 -14.38 19.09
N CYS A 372 8.00 -14.59 20.29
CA CYS A 372 8.33 -15.72 21.16
C CYS A 372 8.04 -17.08 20.50
N GLU A 373 6.92 -17.19 19.79
CA GLU A 373 6.53 -18.40 19.07
C GLU A 373 7.50 -18.69 17.92
N ARG A 374 7.90 -17.68 17.14
CA ARG A 374 8.93 -17.83 16.10
C ARG A 374 10.28 -18.27 16.67
N MET A 375 10.72 -17.66 17.77
CA MET A 375 11.93 -18.07 18.49
C MET A 375 11.84 -19.53 18.96
N LEU A 376 10.66 -19.98 19.41
CA LEU A 376 10.44 -21.36 19.81
C LEU A 376 10.54 -22.34 18.63
N ARG A 377 9.99 -21.98 17.45
CA ARG A 377 10.01 -22.83 16.26
C ARG A 377 11.40 -22.96 15.64
N LEU A 378 12.20 -21.89 15.69
CA LEU A 378 13.58 -21.86 15.17
C LEU A 378 14.60 -22.62 16.04
N ARG A 379 14.25 -22.95 17.30
CA ARG A 379 15.01 -23.85 18.21
C ARG A 379 16.48 -23.50 18.51
N GLU A 380 16.97 -22.28 18.26
CA GLU A 380 18.30 -21.86 18.70
C GLU A 380 18.33 -20.41 19.23
N GLY A 381 19.21 -20.16 20.22
CA GLY A 381 19.36 -18.85 20.88
C GLY A 381 19.46 -18.85 22.41
N GLY A 382 19.63 -20.02 23.05
CA GLY A 382 19.83 -20.14 24.50
C GLY A 382 18.60 -19.82 25.38
N ALA A 383 17.46 -19.48 24.77
CA ALA A 383 16.20 -19.26 25.48
C ALA A 383 15.48 -20.59 25.74
N ASP A 384 15.06 -20.83 26.98
CA ASP A 384 14.37 -22.06 27.36
C ASP A 384 13.02 -22.18 26.59
N PRO A 385 12.79 -23.27 25.83
CA PRO A 385 11.53 -23.53 25.14
C PRO A 385 10.29 -23.40 26.03
N GLU A 386 10.39 -23.79 27.30
CA GLU A 386 9.29 -23.64 28.27
C GLU A 386 8.99 -22.17 28.56
N VAL A 387 10.04 -21.33 28.65
CA VAL A 387 9.91 -19.89 28.88
C VAL A 387 9.28 -19.21 27.67
N LEU A 388 9.77 -19.50 26.47
CA LEU A 388 9.20 -18.93 25.23
C LEU A 388 7.73 -19.31 25.06
N LEU A 389 7.39 -20.58 25.32
CA LEU A 389 6.03 -21.08 25.21
C LEU A 389 5.10 -20.48 26.29
N SER A 390 5.61 -20.30 27.52
CA SER A 390 4.88 -19.63 28.61
C SER A 390 4.63 -18.15 28.32
N GLU A 391 5.65 -17.44 27.80
CA GLU A 391 5.57 -16.04 27.40
C GLU A 391 4.60 -15.84 26.23
N THR A 392 4.65 -16.73 25.22
CA THR A 392 3.69 -16.74 24.11
C THR A 392 2.25 -16.85 24.63
N ILE A 393 1.98 -17.82 25.52
CA ILE A 393 0.64 -18.02 26.10
C ILE A 393 0.22 -16.81 26.94
N ARG A 394 1.12 -16.25 27.75
CA ARG A 394 0.86 -15.10 28.61
C ARG A 394 0.42 -13.90 27.79
N HIS A 395 1.19 -13.57 26.75
CA HIS A 395 0.96 -12.35 25.98
C HIS A 395 -0.22 -12.48 25.01
N PHE A 396 -0.48 -13.66 24.44
CA PHE A 396 -1.76 -13.89 23.75
C PHE A 396 -2.97 -13.80 24.68
N ARG A 397 -2.88 -14.27 25.94
CA ARG A 397 -3.97 -14.06 26.91
C ARG A 397 -4.21 -12.58 27.20
N LEU A 398 -3.14 -11.82 27.47
CA LEU A 398 -3.23 -10.38 27.71
C LEU A 398 -3.84 -9.63 26.52
N TYR A 399 -3.46 -10.02 25.30
CA TYR A 399 -4.08 -9.52 24.07
C TYR A 399 -5.59 -9.83 24.04
N THR A 400 -5.98 -11.10 24.24
CA THR A 400 -7.41 -11.49 24.20
C THR A 400 -8.28 -10.81 25.26
N GLN A 401 -7.71 -10.47 26.42
CA GLN A 401 -8.43 -9.79 27.50
C GLN A 401 -8.65 -8.30 27.21
N LYS A 402 -7.67 -7.67 26.55
CA LYS A 402 -7.64 -6.22 26.31
C LYS A 402 -8.20 -5.81 24.94
N ALA A 403 -8.13 -6.67 23.92
CA ALA A 403 -8.55 -6.38 22.54
C ALA A 403 -9.97 -6.91 22.24
N ARG A 404 -10.98 -6.48 23.00
CA ARG A 404 -12.34 -7.09 23.02
C ARG A 404 -13.09 -7.12 21.67
N ASN A 405 -12.73 -6.26 20.72
CA ASN A 405 -13.43 -6.10 19.44
C ASN A 405 -12.56 -6.51 18.22
N ASP A 406 -11.46 -7.23 18.43
CA ASP A 406 -10.56 -7.60 17.34
C ASP A 406 -11.03 -8.89 16.63
N PRO A 407 -11.16 -8.89 15.28
CA PRO A 407 -11.62 -10.08 14.54
C PRO A 407 -10.67 -11.27 14.64
N GLN A 408 -9.40 -11.06 15.00
CA GLN A 408 -8.39 -12.13 15.13
C GLN A 408 -8.49 -12.89 16.47
N LEU A 409 -9.40 -12.50 17.38
CA LEU A 409 -9.56 -13.16 18.69
C LEU A 409 -9.92 -14.64 18.59
N ALA A 410 -10.71 -15.02 17.57
CA ALA A 410 -11.10 -16.41 17.36
C ALA A 410 -9.88 -17.29 17.06
N ASP A 411 -9.03 -16.86 16.13
CA ASP A 411 -7.81 -17.58 15.74
C ASP A 411 -6.80 -17.66 16.89
N VAL A 412 -6.59 -16.54 17.60
CA VAL A 412 -5.69 -16.51 18.77
C VAL A 412 -6.18 -17.43 19.89
N SER A 413 -7.50 -17.56 20.07
CA SER A 413 -8.09 -18.46 21.07
C SER A 413 -7.86 -19.94 20.72
N VAL A 414 -7.92 -20.29 19.42
CA VAL A 414 -7.57 -21.63 18.94
C VAL A 414 -6.08 -21.91 19.15
N ALA A 415 -5.21 -20.98 18.76
CA ALA A 415 -3.77 -21.08 18.99
C ALA A 415 -3.43 -21.26 20.47
N LEU A 416 -4.07 -20.51 21.37
CA LEU A 416 -3.89 -20.64 22.82
C LEU A 416 -4.23 -22.03 23.36
N LYS A 417 -5.24 -22.72 22.79
CA LYS A 417 -5.57 -24.11 23.17
C LYS A 417 -4.45 -25.06 22.75
N HIS A 418 -3.91 -24.90 21.54
CA HIS A 418 -2.80 -25.72 21.04
C HIS A 418 -1.53 -25.51 21.86
N LEU A 419 -1.12 -24.25 22.07
CA LEU A 419 0.10 -23.90 22.81
C LEU A 419 0.06 -24.39 24.26
N ARG A 420 -1.11 -24.38 24.92
CA ARG A 420 -1.26 -24.92 26.28
C ARG A 420 -1.06 -26.44 26.32
N LYS A 421 -1.57 -27.17 25.33
CA LYS A 421 -1.35 -28.63 25.22
C LYS A 421 0.12 -28.93 24.98
N GLU A 422 0.76 -28.14 24.13
CA GLU A 422 2.20 -28.25 23.85
C GLU A 422 3.04 -28.01 25.12
N LEU A 423 2.69 -27.00 25.92
CA LEU A 423 3.38 -26.69 27.19
C LEU A 423 3.22 -27.83 28.20
N GLN A 424 2.01 -28.39 28.27
CA GLN A 424 1.73 -29.53 29.15
C GLN A 424 2.51 -30.78 28.71
N SER A 425 2.59 -31.04 27.40
CA SER A 425 3.39 -32.15 26.86
C SER A 425 4.88 -31.96 27.16
N LEU A 426 5.41 -30.75 27.00
CA LEU A 426 6.81 -30.43 27.26
C LEU A 426 7.17 -30.61 28.74
N ARG A 427 6.31 -30.14 29.65
CA ARG A 427 6.47 -30.35 31.10
C ARG A 427 6.42 -31.82 31.49
N ASN A 428 5.50 -32.58 30.90
CA ASN A 428 5.39 -34.01 31.17
C ASN A 428 6.63 -34.79 30.70
N ARG A 429 7.27 -34.37 29.59
CA ARG A 429 8.51 -34.98 29.10
C ARG A 429 9.75 -34.63 29.92
N ARG A 430 9.71 -33.53 30.69
CA ARG A 430 10.81 -33.07 31.56
C ARG A 430 10.76 -33.70 32.96
N ASN A 431 9.60 -34.24 33.34
CA ASN A 431 9.32 -34.90 34.63
C ASN A 431 9.46 -36.44 34.56
N VAL A 432 9.94 -36.96 33.44
CA VAL A 432 10.37 -38.35 33.22
C VAL A 432 11.87 -38.30 32.96
#